data_AF-A0A161IUN7-F1
#
_entry.id   AF-A0A161IUN7-F1
#
_cell.length_a   1.000
_cell.length_b   1.000
_cell.length_c   1.000
_cell.angle_alpha   90.00
_cell.angle_beta   90.00
_cell.angle_gamma   90.00
#
_symmetry.space_group_name_H-M   'P 1'
#
loop_
_entity.id
_entity.type
_entity.pdbx_description
1 polymer ?
#
loop_
_entity_poly.entity_id
_entity_poly.type
_entity_poly.pdbx_seq_one_letter_code
_entity_poly.pdbx_strand_id
1 'polypeptide(L)' 'MRPAQLAETVFWKIDSYDRDLRFGSENPANLATARRVLTIMLASEY' A
#
# COMPACT_ATOMS: atom_id res chain seq x y z
N MET A 1 -33.56 3.98 -4.54
CA MET A 1 -32.11 3.99 -4.88
C MET A 1 -31.34 4.27 -3.60
N ARG A 2 -30.25 3.55 -3.32
CA ARG A 2 -29.33 3.97 -2.25
C ARG A 2 -28.61 5.25 -2.73
N PRO A 3 -28.43 6.27 -1.87
CA PRO A 3 -27.60 7.41 -2.23
C PRO A 3 -26.22 6.93 -2.65
N ALA A 4 -25.61 7.59 -3.64
CA ALA A 4 -24.22 7.31 -3.98
C ALA A 4 -23.36 7.60 -2.73
N GLN A 5 -22.63 6.60 -2.26
CA GLN A 5 -21.65 6.79 -1.21
C GLN A 5 -20.52 7.66 -1.76
N LEU A 6 -20.32 8.85 -1.21
CA LEU A 6 -19.32 9.81 -1.70
C LEU A 6 -17.90 9.48 -1.24
N ALA A 7 -17.72 8.53 -0.31
CA ALA A 7 -16.45 8.11 0.22
C ALA A 7 -16.52 6.64 0.70
N GLU A 8 -15.43 5.90 0.47
CA GLU A 8 -15.26 4.52 0.93
C GLU A 8 -14.16 4.45 1.99
N THR A 9 -14.38 3.65 3.02
CA THR A 9 -13.36 3.36 4.03
C THR A 9 -12.40 2.31 3.46
N VAL A 10 -11.11 2.56 3.61
CA VAL A 10 -10.05 1.64 3.16
C VAL A 10 -9.09 1.31 4.29
N PHE A 11 -8.62 0.07 4.30
CA PHE A 11 -7.40 -0.28 5.01
C PHE A 11 -6.21 -0.06 4.08
N TRP A 12 -5.12 0.45 4.64
CA TRP A 12 -3.93 0.71 3.85
C TRP A 12 -2.67 0.38 4.65
N LYS A 13 -1.62 0.02 3.91
CA LYS A 13 -0.28 -0.22 4.45
C LYS A 13 0.78 0.20 3.46
N ILE A 14 1.97 0.50 3.97
CA ILE A 14 3.16 0.78 3.14
C ILE A 14 4.18 -0.32 3.41
N ASP A 15 4.52 -1.06 2.37
CA ASP A 15 5.58 -2.07 2.38
C ASP A 15 6.83 -1.52 1.71
N SER A 16 8.02 -1.94 2.15
CA SER A 16 9.31 -1.54 1.58
C SER A 16 9.99 -2.71 0.89
N TYR A 17 10.17 -2.58 -0.43
CA TYR A 17 10.78 -3.58 -1.29
C TYR A 17 12.17 -3.16 -1.77
N ASP A 18 12.96 -4.13 -2.21
CA ASP A 18 14.16 -3.90 -3.01
C ASP A 18 13.82 -3.19 -4.33
N ARG A 19 14.87 -2.90 -5.11
CA ARG A 19 14.70 -2.18 -6.36
C ARG A 19 13.96 -2.97 -7.45
N ASP A 20 13.95 -4.29 -7.37
CA ASP A 20 13.34 -5.13 -8.39
C ASP A 20 11.93 -5.58 -7.99
N LEU A 21 11.42 -5.09 -6.84
CA LEU A 21 10.13 -5.43 -6.25
C LEU A 21 9.97 -6.93 -5.98
N ARG A 22 11.08 -7.62 -5.68
CA ARG A 22 11.08 -9.08 -5.46
C ARG A 22 11.05 -9.44 -3.99
N PHE A 23 11.85 -8.75 -3.19
CA PHE A 23 11.99 -9.00 -1.76
C PHE A 23 11.88 -7.71 -0.95
N GLY A 24 11.80 -7.84 0.38
CA GLY A 24 11.88 -6.69 1.28
C GLY A 24 13.23 -5.99 1.16
N SER A 25 13.24 -4.65 1.23
CA SER A 25 14.49 -3.89 1.23
C SER A 25 15.31 -4.20 2.49
N GLU A 26 16.59 -4.53 2.33
CA GLU A 26 17.52 -4.71 3.46
C GLU A 26 17.72 -3.42 4.26
N ASN A 27 17.61 -2.26 3.60
CA ASN A 27 17.64 -0.94 4.25
C ASN A 27 16.42 -0.10 3.82
N PRO A 28 15.28 -0.22 4.54
CA PRO A 28 14.04 0.50 4.22
C PRO A 28 14.13 2.04 4.37
N ALA A 29 15.13 2.53 5.11
CA ALA A 29 15.35 3.97 5.30
C ALA A 29 16.12 4.59 4.13
N ASN A 30 16.92 3.79 3.38
CA ASN A 30 17.68 4.28 2.24
C ASN A 30 16.80 4.39 0.98
N LEU A 31 16.44 5.62 0.63
CA LEU A 31 15.61 5.94 -0.53
C LEU A 31 16.27 5.60 -1.88
N ALA A 32 17.59 5.46 -1.93
CA ALA A 32 18.29 5.08 -3.15
C ALA A 32 18.12 3.60 -3.49
N THR A 33 17.80 2.75 -2.49
CA THR A 33 17.74 1.29 -2.63
C THR A 33 16.37 0.70 -2.33
N ALA A 34 15.52 1.41 -1.58
CA ALA A 34 14.18 0.96 -1.24
C ALA A 34 13.10 1.56 -2.16
N ARG A 35 12.14 0.73 -2.58
CA ARG A 35 10.88 1.16 -3.19
C ARG A 35 9.73 0.97 -2.21
N ARG A 36 8.87 1.98 -2.06
CA ARG A 36 7.68 1.89 -1.20
C ARG A 36 6.45 1.56 -2.02
N VAL A 37 5.69 0.56 -1.57
CA VAL A 37 4.45 0.13 -2.20
C VAL A 37 3.30 0.42 -1.23
N LEU A 38 2.32 1.20 -1.69
CA LEU A 38 1.06 1.44 -0.97
C LEU A 38 0.05 0.38 -1.40
N THR A 39 -0.40 -0.43 -0.46
CA THR A 39 -1.55 -1.33 -0.67
C THR A 39 -2.79 -0.64 -0.15
N ILE A 40 -3.86 -0.62 -0.96
CA ILE A 40 -5.19 -0.12 -0.60
C ILE A 40 -6.17 -1.29 -0.73
N MET A 41 -6.94 -1.55 0.32
CA MET A 41 -7.96 -2.59 0.36
C MET A 41 -9.27 -1.96 0.84
N LEU A 42 -10.39 -2.24 0.16
CA LEU A 42 -11.69 -1.74 0.62
C LEU A 42 -12.03 -2.39 1.96
N ALA A 43 -12.45 -1.61 2.95
CA ALA A 43 -12.82 -2.15 4.26
C ALA A 43 -14.06 -3.07 4.18
N SER A 44 -14.83 -3.00 3.10
CA SER A 44 -15.97 -3.87 2.81
C SER A 44 -15.60 -5.26 2.28
N GLU A 45 -14.34 -5.47 1.88
CA GLU A 45 -13.82 -6.76 1.39
C GLU A 45 -13.21 -7.63 2.51
N TYR A 46 -13.24 -7.15 3.76
CA TYR A 46 -12.77 -7.83 4.96
C TYR A 46 -13.95 -8.16 5.88
#